data_AF-A0A1I5R486-F1
#
_entry.id   AF-A0A1I5R486-F1
#
_cell.length_a   1.000
_cell.length_b   1.000
_cell.length_c   1.000
_cell.angle_alpha   90.00
_cell.angle_beta   90.00
_cell.angle_gamma   90.00
#
_symmetry.space_group_name_H-M   'P 1'
#
loop_
_entity.id
_entity.type
_entity.pdbx_description
1 polymer ?
#
loop_
_entity_poly.entity_id
_entity_poly.type
_entity_poly.pdbx_seq_one_letter_code
_entity_poly.pdbx_strand_id
1 'polypeptide(L)'
;MLNEAVRLVQTGNFGGLCEALGPKSNCEVHLQEARVAGLVPSKTRPEVVETIQVGVNEVSLRLQGNYADGRTYETEFHVVRIGGRLQATNPIYWLPIERAQADCKHEPEHLVCSKIAIPPSQ
;
A
#
# COMPACT_ATOMS: atom_id res chain seq x y z
N MET A 1 -10.37 9.93 5.72
CA MET A 1 -8.96 9.54 5.77
C MET A 1 -8.38 9.30 4.38
N LEU A 2 -8.82 8.27 3.62
CA LEU A 2 -8.28 7.96 2.29
C LEU A 2 -8.23 9.16 1.31
N ASN A 3 -9.32 9.93 1.22
CA ASN A 3 -9.36 11.12 0.35
C ASN A 3 -8.24 12.13 0.68
N GLU A 4 -7.93 12.29 1.96
CA GLU A 4 -6.90 13.24 2.41
C GLU A 4 -5.50 12.73 2.06
N ALA A 5 -5.24 11.44 2.29
CA ALA A 5 -3.98 10.81 1.88
C ALA A 5 -3.74 10.94 0.37
N VAL A 6 -4.77 10.68 -0.45
CA VAL A 6 -4.70 10.85 -1.91
C VAL A 6 -4.39 12.29 -2.29
N ARG A 7 -5.09 13.26 -1.68
CA ARG A 7 -4.88 14.69 -1.94
C ARG A 7 -3.44 15.12 -1.60
N LEU A 8 -2.91 14.66 -0.46
CA LEU A 8 -1.55 14.98 -0.02
C LEU A 8 -0.51 14.42 -0.99
N VAL A 9 -0.67 13.18 -1.43
CA VAL A 9 0.22 12.57 -2.45
C VAL A 9 0.16 13.32 -3.77
N GLN A 10 -1.04 13.61 -4.29
CA GLN A 10 -1.23 14.26 -5.59
C GLN A 10 -0.74 15.72 -5.63
N THR A 11 -0.70 16.38 -4.47
CA THR A 11 -0.15 17.73 -4.32
C THR A 11 1.35 17.74 -3.99
N GLY A 12 1.99 16.57 -3.90
CA GLY A 12 3.40 16.44 -3.53
C GLY A 12 3.68 16.76 -2.06
N ASN A 13 2.64 16.91 -1.22
CA ASN A 13 2.78 17.16 0.21
C ASN A 13 3.03 15.87 0.99
N PHE A 14 4.22 15.29 0.79
CA PHE A 14 4.61 14.04 1.45
C PHE A 14 4.85 14.19 2.95
N GLY A 15 5.29 15.37 3.42
CA GLY A 15 5.42 15.66 4.85
C GLY A 15 4.07 15.60 5.57
N GLY A 16 3.05 16.25 5.02
CA GLY A 16 1.68 16.17 5.55
C GLY A 16 1.10 14.75 5.48
N LEU A 17 1.49 13.95 4.47
CA LEU A 17 1.11 12.54 4.43
C LEU A 17 1.76 11.76 5.59
N CYS A 18 3.05 11.92 5.84
CA CYS A 18 3.74 11.22 6.92
C CYS A 18 3.19 11.61 8.31
N GLU A 19 2.81 12.87 8.51
CA GLU A 19 2.11 13.30 9.73
C GLU A 19 0.74 12.60 9.88
N ALA A 20 0.00 12.47 8.78
CA ALA A 20 -1.33 11.85 8.79
C ALA A 20 -1.29 10.31 9.02
N LEU A 21 -0.19 9.66 8.65
CA LEU A 21 0.04 8.22 8.88
C LEU A 21 0.47 7.90 10.33
N GLY A 22 0.62 8.91 11.18
CA GLY A 22 0.98 8.73 12.58
C GLY A 22 2.41 8.20 12.79
N PRO A 23 2.88 8.19 14.05
CA PRO A 23 4.29 8.03 14.40
C PRO A 23 4.86 6.61 14.15
N LYS A 24 4.01 5.61 13.87
CA LYS A 24 4.43 4.21 13.68
C LYS A 24 4.56 3.79 12.20
N SER A 25 4.33 4.69 11.26
CA SER A 25 4.12 4.34 9.85
C SER A 25 5.38 4.11 9.01
N ASN A 26 6.58 4.32 9.56
CA ASN A 26 7.85 4.30 8.80
C ASN A 26 7.79 5.08 7.46
N CYS A 27 6.94 6.11 7.38
CA CYS A 27 6.55 6.76 6.14
C CYS A 27 7.75 7.31 5.35
N GLU A 28 8.72 7.93 6.04
CA GLU A 28 9.91 8.50 5.41
C GLU A 28 10.78 7.42 4.73
N VAL A 29 10.89 6.24 5.35
CA VAL A 29 11.65 5.12 4.78
C VAL A 29 11.00 4.67 3.48
N HIS A 30 9.69 4.44 3.48
CA HIS A 30 8.95 4.01 2.30
C HIS A 30 8.91 5.06 1.20
N LEU A 31 8.83 6.35 1.55
CA LEU A 31 8.95 7.44 0.58
C LEU A 31 10.31 7.42 -0.10
N GLN A 32 11.38 7.20 0.67
CA GLN A 32 12.73 7.13 0.12
C GLN A 32 12.90 5.90 -0.80
N GLU A 33 12.41 4.73 -0.38
CA GLU A 33 12.41 3.51 -1.21
C GLU A 33 11.64 3.72 -2.52
N ALA A 34 10.44 4.29 -2.46
CA ALA A 34 9.64 4.59 -3.63
C ALA A 34 10.33 5.55 -4.60
N ARG A 35 11.04 6.56 -4.09
CA ARG A 35 11.83 7.47 -4.92
C ARG A 35 12.97 6.75 -5.63
N VAL A 36 13.72 5.89 -4.92
CA VAL A 36 14.80 5.09 -5.51
C VAL A 36 14.27 4.14 -6.58
N ALA A 37 13.11 3.53 -6.35
CA ALA A 37 12.45 2.62 -7.28
C ALA A 37 11.68 3.32 -8.42
N GLY A 38 11.65 4.67 -8.45
CA GLY A 38 10.91 5.42 -9.47
C GLY A 38 9.39 5.25 -9.41
N LEU A 39 8.84 4.92 -8.24
CA LEU A 39 7.40 4.73 -8.03
C LEU A 39 6.71 6.10 -7.88
N VAL A 40 6.41 6.72 -9.02
CA VAL A 40 5.72 8.00 -9.08
C VAL A 40 4.21 7.78 -9.15
N PRO A 41 3.41 8.27 -8.19
CA PRO A 41 1.96 8.20 -8.24
C PRO A 41 1.41 8.87 -9.49
N SER A 42 0.41 8.26 -10.14
CA SER A 42 -0.35 8.98 -11.17
C SER A 42 -1.29 10.03 -10.54
N LYS A 43 -1.84 10.90 -11.41
CA LYS A 43 -2.89 11.86 -11.01
C LYS A 43 -4.25 11.20 -10.80
N THR A 44 -4.41 9.91 -11.14
CA THR A 44 -5.67 9.22 -10.91
C THR A 44 -5.75 8.76 -9.46
N ARG A 45 -6.98 8.80 -8.93
CA ARG A 45 -7.26 8.28 -7.61
C ARG A 45 -7.33 6.76 -7.67
N PRO A 46 -6.73 6.01 -6.73
CA PRO A 46 -6.90 4.57 -6.65
C PRO A 46 -8.34 4.20 -6.26
N GLU A 47 -8.80 3.10 -6.84
CA GLU A 47 -10.10 2.51 -6.58
C GLU A 47 -10.03 1.60 -5.34
N VAL A 48 -11.07 1.63 -4.51
CA VAL A 48 -11.21 0.67 -3.41
C VAL A 48 -11.81 -0.60 -4.00
N VAL A 49 -11.01 -1.66 -4.08
CA VAL A 49 -11.45 -2.96 -4.62
C VAL A 49 -12.00 -3.88 -3.54
N GLU A 50 -11.56 -3.70 -2.29
CA GLU A 50 -12.02 -4.49 -1.15
C GLU A 50 -11.97 -3.67 0.14
N THR A 51 -12.88 -3.95 1.07
CA THR A 51 -12.89 -3.40 2.44
C THR A 51 -12.95 -4.56 3.42
N ILE A 52 -11.95 -4.68 4.28
CA ILE A 52 -11.79 -5.78 5.23
C ILE A 52 -11.87 -5.21 6.64
N GLN A 53 -12.85 -5.66 7.42
CA GLN A 53 -12.92 -5.33 8.84
C GLN A 53 -11.91 -6.19 9.60
N VAL A 54 -10.84 -5.56 10.10
CA VAL A 54 -9.74 -6.26 10.81
C VAL A 54 -10.04 -6.39 12.30
N GLY A 55 -10.69 -5.38 12.88
CA GLY A 55 -11.06 -5.35 14.29
C GLY A 55 -12.11 -4.29 14.58
N VAL A 56 -12.55 -4.16 15.84
CA VAL A 56 -13.65 -3.23 16.21
C VAL A 56 -13.39 -1.78 15.79
N ASN A 57 -12.13 -1.37 15.76
CA ASN A 57 -11.70 -0.01 15.42
C ASN A 57 -10.76 0.02 14.21
N GLU A 58 -10.70 -1.05 13.43
CA GLU A 58 -9.67 -1.26 12.41
C GLU A 58 -10.26 -1.75 11.09
N VAL A 59 -9.90 -1.09 10.00
CA VAL A 59 -10.32 -1.45 8.64
C VAL A 59 -9.11 -1.42 7.71
N SER A 60 -8.97 -2.44 6.88
CA SER A 60 -8.01 -2.45 5.78
C SER A 60 -8.77 -2.26 4.47
N LEU A 61 -8.34 -1.29 3.66
CA LEU A 61 -8.85 -1.10 2.31
C LEU A 61 -7.84 -1.66 1.32
N ARG A 62 -8.26 -2.60 0.46
CA ARG A 62 -7.44 -2.95 -0.70
C ARG A 62 -7.71 -1.95 -1.81
N LEU A 63 -6.63 -1.38 -2.33
CA LEU A 63 -6.65 -0.31 -3.33
C LEU A 63 -5.97 -0.79 -4.60
N GLN A 64 -6.52 -0.43 -5.75
CA GLN A 64 -5.88 -0.61 -7.05
C GLN A 64 -5.69 0.76 -7.72
N GLY A 65 -4.52 1.02 -8.29
CA GLY A 65 -4.23 2.28 -8.96
C GLY A 65 -3.11 2.18 -9.98
N ASN A 66 -2.71 3.33 -10.54
CA ASN A 66 -1.68 3.41 -11.56
C ASN A 66 -0.54 4.34 -11.13
N TYR A 67 0.68 3.99 -11.50
CA TYR A 67 1.83 4.88 -11.48
C TYR A 67 1.81 5.80 -12.71
N ALA A 68 2.62 6.86 -12.67
CA ALA A 68 2.73 7.83 -13.77
C ALA A 68 3.28 7.22 -15.07
N ASP A 69 4.02 6.12 -14.98
CA ASP A 69 4.53 5.35 -16.13
C ASP A 69 3.49 4.36 -16.72
N GLY A 70 2.28 4.33 -16.17
CA GLY A 70 1.19 3.46 -16.64
C GLY A 70 1.16 2.06 -16.00
N ARG A 71 2.17 1.68 -15.20
CA ARG A 71 2.12 0.42 -14.45
C ARG A 71 1.00 0.47 -13.40
N THR A 72 0.28 -0.63 -13.26
CA THR A 72 -0.73 -0.80 -12.21
C THR A 72 -0.11 -1.28 -10.91
N TYR A 73 -0.69 -0.92 -9.77
CA TYR A 73 -0.35 -1.46 -8.47
C TYR A 73 -1.59 -1.81 -7.67
N GLU A 74 -1.43 -2.75 -6.75
CA GLU A 74 -2.36 -3.00 -5.66
C GLU A 74 -1.65 -2.69 -4.34
N THR A 75 -2.33 -2.10 -3.38
CA THR A 75 -1.80 -1.81 -2.05
C THR A 75 -2.89 -1.98 -1.01
N GLU A 76 -2.51 -2.17 0.25
CA GLU A 76 -3.47 -2.08 1.35
C GLU A 76 -3.41 -0.69 1.95
N PHE A 77 -4.48 -0.23 2.57
CA PHE A 77 -4.52 1.02 3.32
C PHE A 77 -5.25 0.77 4.62
N HIS A 78 -4.46 0.53 5.66
CA HIS A 78 -4.95 0.15 6.96
C HIS A 78 -5.22 1.38 7.82
N VAL A 79 -6.45 1.52 8.29
CA VAL A 79 -6.96 2.65 9.06
C VAL A 79 -7.44 2.16 10.42
N VAL A 80 -6.92 2.77 11.47
CA VAL A 80 -7.27 2.52 12.87
C VAL A 80 -7.93 3.75 13.47
N ARG A 81 -8.96 3.56 14.28
CA ARG A 81 -9.55 4.61 15.11
C ARG A 81 -8.91 4.60 16.50
N ILE A 82 -8.15 5.66 16.82
CA ILE A 82 -7.49 5.85 18.13
C ILE A 82 -8.01 7.14 18.75
N GLY A 83 -8.63 7.07 19.93
CA GLY A 83 -9.13 8.25 20.64
C GLY A 83 -10.12 9.07 19.81
N GLY A 84 -10.99 8.41 19.03
CA GLY A 84 -11.96 9.05 18.14
C GLY A 84 -11.40 9.55 16.80
N ARG A 85 -10.08 9.58 16.62
CA ARG A 85 -9.41 10.02 15.38
C ARG A 85 -9.03 8.84 14.51
N LEU A 86 -9.15 9.01 13.19
CA LEU A 86 -8.67 8.04 12.21
C LEU A 86 -7.18 8.27 11.95
N GLN A 87 -6.39 7.21 12.02
CA GLN A 87 -4.98 7.19 11.66
C GLN A 87 -4.77 6.05 10.67
N ALA A 88 -4.06 6.30 9.59
CA ALA A 88 -3.65 5.24 8.69
C ALA A 88 -2.26 4.78 9.07
N THR A 89 -1.92 3.50 8.87
CA THR A 89 -0.66 2.94 9.37
C THR A 89 0.39 2.72 8.29
N ASN A 90 0.01 2.87 7.02
CA ASN A 90 0.90 2.65 5.89
C ASN A 90 0.61 3.62 4.73
N PRO A 91 1.65 4.05 3.99
CA PRO A 91 1.47 4.94 2.85
C PRO A 91 0.81 4.22 1.67
N ILE A 92 -0.12 4.93 1.02
CA ILE A 92 -0.67 4.54 -0.28
C ILE A 92 0.38 4.82 -1.38
N TYR A 93 0.33 4.07 -2.48
CA TYR A 93 1.23 4.14 -3.66
C TYR A 93 2.65 3.59 -3.49
N TRP A 94 3.24 3.56 -2.30
CA TRP A 94 4.67 3.21 -2.13
C TRP A 94 4.93 1.79 -1.64
N LEU A 95 3.87 1.12 -1.19
CA LEU A 95 3.91 -0.25 -0.71
C LEU A 95 3.00 -1.11 -1.58
N PRO A 96 3.40 -1.42 -2.83
CA PRO A 96 2.64 -2.37 -3.61
C PRO A 96 2.64 -3.71 -2.86
N ILE A 97 1.48 -4.36 -2.78
CA ILE A 97 1.42 -5.77 -2.45
C ILE A 97 2.07 -6.47 -3.64
N GLU A 98 3.25 -7.05 -3.43
CA GLU A 98 3.73 -8.06 -4.36
C GLU A 98 2.69 -9.17 -4.33
N ARG A 99 1.96 -9.37 -5.44
CA ARG A 99 1.26 -10.65 -5.63
C ARG A 99 2.36 -11.69 -5.72
N ALA A 100 2.70 -12.28 -4.59
CA ALA A 100 3.42 -13.53 -4.60
C ALA A 100 2.50 -14.50 -5.34
N GLN A 101 2.73 -14.71 -6.64
CA GLN A 101 2.45 -16.01 -7.23
C GLN A 101 3.45 -16.95 -6.57
N ALA A 102 3.12 -17.35 -5.35
CA ALA A 102 3.77 -18.43 -4.69
C ALA A 102 3.11 -19.69 -5.22
N ASP A 103 3.87 -20.52 -5.93
CA ASP A 103 3.46 -21.92 -6.07
C ASP A 103 3.69 -22.56 -4.71
N CYS A 104 2.61 -22.68 -3.96
CA CYS A 104 2.61 -23.29 -2.64
C CYS A 104 2.22 -24.76 -2.78
N LYS A 105 3.18 -25.65 -2.58
CA LYS A 105 2.91 -27.08 -2.49
C LYS A 105 2.50 -27.39 -1.06
N HIS A 106 1.40 -28.11 -0.93
CA HIS A 106 0.99 -28.70 0.35
C HIS A 106 1.77 -29.99 0.56
N GLU A 107 2.72 -29.96 1.49
CA GLU A 107 3.28 -31.18 2.09
C GLU A 107 2.43 -31.56 3.31
N PRO A 108 2.41 -32.83 3.74
CA PRO A 108 1.52 -33.30 4.81
C PRO A 108 1.67 -32.56 6.14
N GLU A 109 2.82 -31.95 6.39
CA GLU A 109 3.15 -31.31 7.67
C GLU A 109 3.33 -29.79 7.56
N HIS A 110 3.61 -29.24 6.36
CA HIS A 110 3.86 -27.81 6.15
C HIS A 110 3.50 -27.32 4.73
N LEU A 111 3.23 -26.02 4.62
CA LEU A 111 3.08 -25.34 3.32
C LEU A 111 4.45 -24.86 2.84
N VAL A 112 4.92 -25.33 1.69
CA VAL A 112 6.17 -24.88 1.07
C VAL A 112 5.86 -23.96 -0.10
N CYS A 113 6.12 -22.66 0.07
CA CYS A 113 5.88 -21.63 -0.94
C CYS A 113 7.18 -21.22 -1.62
N SER A 114 7.28 -21.44 -2.93
CA SER A 114 8.40 -20.96 -3.74
C SER A 114 8.01 -19.63 -4.38
N LYS A 115 8.84 -18.59 -4.24
CA LYS A 115 8.64 -17.35 -5.02
C LYS A 115 8.87 -17.65 -6.50
N ILE A 116 7.86 -17.49 -7.35
CA ILE A 116 8.07 -17.51 -8.80
C ILE A 116 8.79 -16.20 -9.16
N ALA A 117 10.07 -16.27 -9.49
CA ALA A 117 10.76 -15.15 -10.14
C ALA A 117 10.19 -15.02 -11.56
N ILE A 118 9.42 -13.97 -11.83
CA ILE A 118 9.04 -13.61 -13.20
C ILE A 118 10.27 -12.95 -13.83
N PRO A 119 10.95 -13.57 -14.80
CA PRO A 119 12.05 -12.89 -15.50
C PRO A 119 11.49 -11.67 -16.25
N PRO A 120 12.25 -10.57 -16.36
CA PRO A 120 11.82 -9.40 -17.13
C PRO A 120 11.56 -9.83 -18.58
N SER A 121 10.39 -9.46 -19.12
CA SER A 121 10.04 -9.67 -20.51
C SER A 121 11.04 -8.93 -21.40
N GLN A 122 11.68 -9.66 -22.34
CA GLN A 122 12.57 -9.08 -23.35
C GLN A 122 11.78 -8.34 -24.43
#